data_AF-A0A9D2EW37-F1
#
_entry.id   AF-A0A9D2EW37-F1
#
_cell.length_a   1.000
_cell.length_b   1.000
_cell.length_c   1.000
_cell.angle_alpha   90.00
_cell.angle_beta   90.00
_cell.angle_gamma   90.00
#
_symmetry.space_group_name_H-M   'P 1'
#
loop_
_entity.id
_entity.type
_entity.pdbx_description
1 polymer ?
#
loop_
_entity_poly.entity_id
_entity_poly.type
_entity_poly.pdbx_seq_one_letter_code
_entity_poly.pdbx_strand_id
1 'polypeptide(L)' 'MSAIDGCEAKYRTPVPEDRICPKCGKPIEVFTVRGRVTEDAECECGYVIKADDPDSTMVEKKED' A
#
# COMPACT_ATOMS: atom_id res chain seq x y z
N MET A 1 -35.47 11.94 -9.70
CA MET A 1 -34.67 10.89 -9.04
C MET A 1 -33.22 11.34 -9.09
N SER A 2 -32.78 12.11 -8.09
CA SER A 2 -31.43 12.64 -8.04
C SER A 2 -30.49 11.56 -7.55
N ALA A 3 -29.65 11.05 -8.46
CA ALA A 3 -28.52 10.18 -8.13
C ALA A 3 -27.41 11.01 -7.48
N ILE A 4 -27.62 11.40 -6.23
CA ILE A 4 -26.61 11.95 -5.33
C ILE A 4 -26.80 11.14 -4.04
N ASP A 5 -25.97 10.18 -3.70
CA ASP A 5 -24.64 10.42 -3.17
C ASP A 5 -24.04 9.01 -2.97
N GLY A 6 -23.15 8.59 -3.87
CA GLY A 6 -22.50 7.28 -3.82
C GLY A 6 -20.99 7.39 -3.79
N CYS A 7 -20.45 8.58 -3.51
CA CYS A 7 -19.01 8.85 -3.59
C CYS A 7 -18.31 8.79 -2.23
N GLU A 8 -19.04 8.74 -1.11
CA GLU A 8 -18.45 8.67 0.24
C GLU A 8 -17.83 7.29 0.56
N ALA A 9 -18.19 6.24 -0.19
CA ALA A 9 -17.64 4.90 0.01
C ALA A 9 -16.24 4.70 -0.61
N LYS A 10 -15.86 5.49 -1.63
CA LYS A 10 -14.57 5.33 -2.34
C LYS A 10 -13.36 5.79 -1.53
N TYR A 11 -13.58 6.50 -0.42
CA TYR A 11 -12.49 7.07 0.38
C TYR A 11 -12.14 6.23 1.61
N ARG A 12 -12.92 5.20 1.95
CA ARG A 12 -12.63 4.28 3.05
C ARG A 12 -12.05 2.94 2.59
N THR A 13 -12.34 2.52 1.37
CA THR A 13 -11.85 1.24 0.86
C THR A 13 -10.44 1.41 0.29
N PRO A 14 -9.47 0.58 0.67
CA PRO A 14 -8.19 0.52 -0.01
C PRO A 14 -8.39 0.24 -1.51
N VAL A 15 -7.71 1.01 -2.36
CA VAL A 15 -7.71 0.83 -3.81
C VAL A 15 -6.47 0.01 -4.18
N PRO A 16 -6.63 -1.15 -4.83
CA PRO A 16 -5.49 -1.90 -5.35
C PRO A 16 -4.84 -1.10 -6.48
N GLU A 17 -3.54 -0.90 -6.40
CA GLU A 17 -2.69 -0.23 -7.38
C GLU A 17 -1.51 -1.15 -7.72
N ASP A 18 -1.18 -1.29 -9.00
CA ASP A 18 -0.09 -2.14 -9.46
C ASP A 18 1.22 -1.32 -9.48
N ARG A 19 2.19 -1.72 -8.66
CA ARG A 19 3.53 -1.11 -8.63
C ARG A 19 4.58 -2.07 -9.16
N ILE A 20 5.52 -1.55 -9.93
CA ILE A 20 6.63 -2.35 -10.46
C ILE A 20 7.67 -2.56 -9.35
N CYS A 21 7.99 -3.82 -9.07
CA CYS A 21 9.03 -4.19 -8.14
C CYS A 21 10.40 -3.70 -8.62
N PRO A 22 11.14 -2.89 -7.85
CA PRO A 22 12.48 -2.46 -8.25
C PRO A 22 13.52 -3.60 -8.19
N LYS A 23 13.21 -4.73 -7.54
CA LYS A 23 14.10 -5.89 -7.45
C LYS A 23 14.01 -6.83 -8.65
N CYS A 24 12.79 -7.13 -9.10
CA CYS A 24 12.55 -8.17 -10.10
C CYS A 24 11.76 -7.68 -11.33
N GLY A 25 11.26 -6.45 -11.33
CA GLY A 25 10.49 -5.87 -12.43
C GLY A 25 9.07 -6.44 -12.59
N LYS A 26 8.61 -7.30 -11.66
CA LYS A 26 7.24 -7.81 -11.66
C LYS A 26 6.25 -6.79 -11.08
N PRO A 27 4.98 -6.78 -11.53
CA PRO A 27 3.93 -6.01 -10.90
C PRO A 27 3.61 -6.59 -9.51
N ILE A 28 3.46 -5.71 -8.53
CA ILE A 28 3.05 -6.00 -7.14
C ILE A 28 1.74 -5.24 -6.92
N GLU A 29 0.73 -5.93 -6.42
CA GLU A 29 -0.52 -5.30 -6.01
C GLU A 29 -0.34 -4.66 -4.63
N VAL A 30 -0.46 -3.34 -4.54
CA VAL A 30 -0.42 -2.59 -3.27
C VAL A 30 -1.79 -1.97 -3.02
N PHE A 31 -2.22 -1.97 -1.76
CA PHE A 31 -3.45 -1.30 -1.37
C PHE A 31 -3.15 0.13 -0.93
N THR A 32 -3.72 1.11 -1.64
CA THR A 32 -3.52 2.52 -1.35
C THR A 32 -4.82 3.22 -0.96
N VAL A 33 -4.73 4.13 0.00
CA VAL A 33 -5.82 5.03 0.38
C VAL A 33 -5.33 6.45 0.19
N ARG A 34 -5.97 7.21 -0.71
CA ARG A 34 -5.58 8.60 -1.05
C ARG A 34 -4.10 8.73 -1.45
N GLY A 35 -3.55 7.72 -2.14
CA GLY A 35 -2.16 7.69 -2.62
C GLY A 35 -1.11 7.27 -1.58
N ARG A 36 -1.52 6.89 -0.36
CA ARG A 36 -0.64 6.27 0.64
C ARG A 36 -0.88 4.78 0.71
N VAL A 37 0.19 4.00 0.77
CA VAL A 37 0.11 2.54 0.95
C VAL A 37 -0.38 2.29 2.37
N THR A 38 -1.50 1.58 2.52
CA THR A 38 -2.09 1.31 3.84
C THR A 38 -1.75 -0.07 4.40
N GLU A 39 -1.23 -0.97 3.56
CA GLU A 39 -0.91 -2.36 3.92
C GLU A 39 0.44 -2.77 3.32
N ASP A 40 1.16 -3.67 3.99
CA ASP A 40 2.37 -4.24 3.42
C ASP A 40 2.05 -5.15 2.23
N ALA A 41 2.86 -5.04 1.18
CA ALA A 41 2.74 -5.88 0.00
C ALA A 41 4.04 -6.64 -0.24
N GLU A 42 3.96 -7.97 -0.18
CA GLU A 42 5.09 -8.85 -0.48
C GLU A 42 5.09 -9.24 -1.96
N CYS A 43 6.21 -8.99 -2.61
CA CYS A 43 6.50 -9.52 -3.93
C CYS A 43 7.03 -10.94 -3.83
N GLU A 44 6.73 -11.77 -4.83
CA GLU A 44 7.27 -13.15 -4.95
C GLU A 44 8.80 -13.26 -4.91
N CYS A 45 9.52 -12.15 -5.13
CA CYS A 45 10.98 -12.10 -5.03
C CYS A 45 11.50 -11.86 -3.60
N GLY A 46 10.62 -11.76 -2.60
CA GLY A 46 10.95 -11.43 -1.21
C GLY A 46 11.13 -9.93 -0.93
N TYR A 47 10.67 -9.07 -1.84
CA TYR A 47 10.65 -7.61 -1.62
C TYR A 47 9.34 -7.21 -0.96
N VAL A 48 9.40 -6.62 0.23
CA VAL A 48 8.24 -6.14 0.98
C VAL A 48 8.13 -4.62 0.85
N ILE A 49 7.05 -4.15 0.25
CA ILE A 49 6.65 -2.74 0.27
C ILE A 49 5.93 -2.52 1.59
N LYS A 50 6.49 -1.70 2.48
CA LYS A 50 5.85 -1.37 3.76
C LYS A 50 4.75 -0.33 3.56
N ALA A 51 3.68 -0.43 4.37
CA ALA A 51 2.69 0.62 4.49
C ALA A 51 3.34 1.94 4.93
N ASP A 52 2.84 3.05 4.38
CA ASP A 52 3.22 4.42 4.75
C ASP A 52 2.45 4.81 6.02
N ASP A 53 2.73 4.09 7.11
CA ASP A 53 2.29 4.49 8.44
C ASP A 53 3.22 5.58 8.95
N PRO A 54 2.71 6.73 9.46
CA PRO A 54 3.55 7.80 9.99
C PRO A 54 4.36 7.39 11.24
N ASP A 55 4.23 6.14 11.71
CA ASP A 55 4.90 5.59 12.88
C ASP A 55 5.88 4.45 12.53
N SER A 56 6.86 4.71 11.66
CA SER A 56 8.05 3.85 11.57
C SER A 56 9.34 4.66 11.72
N THR A 57 9.34 5.53 12.74
CA THR A 57 10.57 5.85 13.46
C THR A 57 10.87 4.66 14.38
N MET A 58 11.65 3.69 13.92
CA MET A 58 12.61 2.91 14.70
C MET A 58 13.27 1.87 13.78
N VAL A 59 14.45 2.28 13.28
CA VAL A 59 15.59 1.38 13.22
C VAL A 59 15.71 0.72 14.59
N GLU A 60 15.72 -0.61 14.65
CA GLU A 60 16.53 -1.44 15.56
C GLU A 60 15.96 -2.86 15.64
N LYS A 61 16.40 -3.71 14.72
CA LYS A 61 16.82 -5.08 15.06
C LYS A 61 18.03 -5.45 14.20
N LYS A 62 19.18 -4.95 14.63
CA LYS A 62 20.43 -5.72 14.52
C LYS A 62 20.98 -5.81 15.93
N GLU A 63 20.73 -6.98 16.52
CA GLU A 63 21.55 -7.55 17.58
C GLU A 63 23.03 -7.43 17.21
N ASP A 64 23.84 -6.84 18.09
CA ASP A 64 25.12 -7.38 18.58
C ASP A 64 25.53 -6.65 19.87
#